data_AF-A0A2T2P357-F1
#
_entry.id   AF-A0A2T2P357-F1
#
_cell.length_a   1.000
_cell.length_b   1.000
_cell.length_c   1.000
_cell.angle_alpha   90.00
_cell.angle_beta   90.00
_cell.angle_gamma   90.00
#
_symmetry.space_group_name_H-M   'P 1'
#
loop_
_entity.id
_entity.type
_entity.pdbx_description
1 polymer ?
#
loop_
_entity_poly.entity_id
_entity_poly.type
_entity_poly.pdbx_seq_one_letter_code
_entity_poly.pdbx_strand_id
1 'polypeptide(L)'
;MAPQATTWEDLAFLHEELDDETGEFRHTTFAVVDEDDVAYFGKLNHPKNDIALEQLTSALVPIPDDDLFPEWTPSDVEFTKAPNTLPLEIYIKRPMLLLYDVFQEHNALNLIPKGLLEEAKAMEMLSQHSHPNIIHYHGCRVRRGRIVGLVLDRHPNTLTDYLKNKAGFMDKQPFMQALESAIRHLHSLGWAHNDLNPGNVLVNKAGMPVLIDFGSARKIGAKLGTSRGTKGWIDGEMKDYHTSDYRHDLFALEKIRAWLDAPAFED
;
A
#
# COMPACT_ATOMS: atom_id res chain seq x y z
N MET A 1 -23.28 15.55 2.68
CA MET A 1 -22.92 15.85 4.08
C MET A 1 -21.74 14.98 4.42
N ALA A 2 -20.76 15.48 5.18
CA ALA A 2 -19.63 14.64 5.59
C ALA A 2 -20.13 13.45 6.44
N PRO A 3 -19.46 12.28 6.37
CA PRO A 3 -19.80 11.14 7.20
C PRO A 3 -19.58 11.47 8.67
N GLN A 4 -20.35 10.83 9.54
CA GLN A 4 -20.13 10.91 10.98
C GLN A 4 -19.16 9.79 11.38
N ALA A 5 -18.04 10.14 12.02
CA ALA A 5 -17.18 9.18 12.68
C ALA A 5 -17.84 8.81 14.01
N THR A 6 -18.28 7.56 14.12
CA THR A 6 -18.99 7.04 15.30
C THR A 6 -18.09 6.17 16.17
N THR A 7 -17.04 5.61 15.58
CA THR A 7 -15.98 4.90 16.30
C THR A 7 -14.60 5.27 15.74
N TRP A 8 -13.54 4.92 16.47
CA TRP A 8 -12.17 5.15 16.02
C TRP A 8 -11.78 4.23 14.84
N GLU A 9 -12.48 3.10 14.70
CA GLU A 9 -12.31 2.17 13.58
C GLU A 9 -12.89 2.71 12.25
N ASP A 10 -13.71 3.77 12.29
CA ASP A 10 -14.21 4.44 11.07
C ASP A 10 -13.09 5.23 10.35
N LEU A 11 -11.99 5.54 11.05
CA LEU A 11 -10.89 6.31 10.49
C LEU A 11 -10.00 5.46 9.57
N ALA A 12 -9.71 5.98 8.38
CA ALA A 12 -8.71 5.39 7.49
C ALA A 12 -7.29 5.50 8.09
N PHE A 13 -7.02 6.59 8.82
CA PHE A 13 -5.85 6.78 9.66
C PHE A 13 -6.09 7.92 10.67
N LEU A 14 -5.25 7.98 11.71
CA LEU A 14 -5.13 9.09 12.65
C LEU A 14 -3.64 9.29 12.97
N HIS A 15 -3.09 10.47 12.73
CA HIS A 15 -1.65 10.74 12.82
C HIS A 15 -1.37 12.09 13.48
N GLU A 16 -0.34 12.13 14.31
CA GLU A 16 0.16 13.36 14.94
C GLU A 16 1.45 13.77 14.25
N GLU A 17 1.45 14.96 13.65
CA GLU A 17 2.64 15.58 13.09
C GLU A 17 3.42 16.27 14.21
N LEU A 18 4.71 15.94 14.33
CA LEU A 18 5.64 16.58 15.25
C LEU A 18 6.66 17.41 14.45
N ASP A 19 7.20 18.44 15.07
CA ASP A 19 8.33 19.17 14.53
C ASP A 19 9.60 18.30 14.57
N ASP A 20 10.25 18.10 13.42
CA ASP A 20 11.45 17.25 13.32
C ASP A 20 12.64 17.78 14.14
N GLU A 21 12.73 19.09 14.39
CA GLU A 21 13.84 19.71 15.12
C GLU A 21 13.55 19.80 16.62
N THR A 22 12.34 20.23 16.98
CA THR A 22 11.98 20.51 18.38
C THR A 22 11.24 19.36 19.07
N GLY A 23 10.66 18.43 18.29
CA GLY A 23 9.76 17.39 18.78
C GLY A 23 8.41 17.93 19.27
N GLU A 24 8.12 19.21 19.04
CA GLU A 24 6.87 19.83 19.47
C GLU A 24 5.71 19.39 18.58
N PHE A 25 4.55 19.18 19.21
CA PHE A 25 3.31 18.86 18.50
C PHE A 25 2.91 20.00 17.56
N ARG A 26 2.62 19.67 16.30
CA ARG A 26 2.13 20.62 15.31
C ARG A 26 0.62 20.51 15.12
N HIS A 27 0.14 19.34 14.72
CA HIS A 27 -1.28 19.09 14.46
C HIS A 27 -1.56 17.58 14.36
N THR A 28 -2.84 17.22 14.39
CA THR A 28 -3.34 15.87 14.16
C THR A 28 -4.10 15.84 12.84
N THR A 29 -3.75 14.93 11.94
CA THR A 29 -4.45 14.66 10.68
C THR A 29 -5.15 13.31 10.72
N PHE A 30 -6.23 13.20 9.95
CA PHE A 30 -7.02 11.99 9.86
C PHE A 30 -7.84 12.00 8.57
N ALA A 31 -8.31 10.83 8.18
CA ALA A 31 -9.23 10.71 7.05
C ALA A 31 -10.30 9.66 7.30
N VAL A 32 -11.44 9.84 6.61
CA VAL A 32 -12.54 8.87 6.53
C VAL A 32 -12.84 8.61 5.06
N VAL A 33 -13.18 7.38 4.72
CA VAL A 33 -13.72 7.03 3.40
C VAL A 33 -15.12 6.45 3.63
N ASP A 34 -16.13 7.09 3.05
CA ASP A 34 -17.52 6.65 3.23
C ASP A 34 -17.86 5.42 2.37
N GLU A 35 -19.10 4.93 2.50
CA GLU A 35 -19.61 3.77 1.79
C GLU A 35 -19.63 3.94 0.25
N ASP A 36 -19.73 5.18 -0.20
CA ASP A 36 -19.70 5.56 -1.61
C ASP A 36 -18.26 5.69 -2.14
N ASP A 37 -17.23 5.48 -1.32
CA ASP A 37 -15.81 5.74 -1.62
C ASP A 37 -15.49 7.22 -1.84
N VAL A 38 -16.20 8.14 -1.20
CA VAL A 38 -15.78 9.54 -1.10
C VAL A 38 -14.82 9.65 0.08
N ALA A 39 -13.65 10.24 -0.15
CA ALA A 39 -12.65 10.46 0.88
C ALA A 39 -12.81 11.85 1.50
N TYR A 40 -12.62 11.94 2.80
CA TYR A 40 -12.67 13.17 3.58
C TYR A 40 -11.40 13.28 4.40
N PHE A 41 -10.83 14.48 4.47
CA PHE A 41 -9.63 14.78 5.26
C PHE A 41 -9.99 15.74 6.38
N GLY A 42 -9.34 15.58 7.53
CA GLY A 42 -9.44 16.50 8.64
C GLY A 42 -8.07 16.80 9.24
N LYS A 43 -7.94 18.01 9.80
CA LYS A 43 -6.74 18.51 10.45
C LYS A 43 -7.16 19.32 11.68
N LEU A 44 -6.60 19.00 12.84
CA LEU A 44 -6.91 19.64 14.13
C LEU A 44 -5.62 20.02 14.86
N ASN A 45 -5.62 21.14 15.56
CA ASN A 45 -4.46 21.60 16.34
C ASN A 45 -4.49 21.07 17.78
N HIS A 46 -4.91 19.81 17.96
CA HIS A 46 -5.03 19.15 19.25
C HIS A 46 -4.36 17.77 19.20
N PRO A 47 -3.64 17.34 20.25
CA PRO A 47 -3.14 15.97 20.35
C PRO A 47 -4.29 14.96 20.24
N LYS A 48 -4.01 13.75 19.74
CA LYS A 48 -5.02 12.70 19.51
C LYS A 48 -5.79 12.33 20.77
N ASN A 49 -5.13 12.39 21.93
CA ASN A 49 -5.72 12.05 23.23
C ASN A 49 -6.74 13.09 23.71
N ASP A 50 -6.72 14.30 23.13
CA ASP A 50 -7.58 15.42 23.51
C ASP A 50 -8.70 15.66 22.50
N ILE A 51 -8.86 14.77 21.51
CA ILE A 51 -9.86 14.90 20.44
C ILE A 51 -11.07 14.00 20.70
N ALA A 52 -12.27 14.58 20.64
CA ALA A 52 -13.53 13.86 20.61
C ALA A 52 -13.97 13.52 19.16
N LEU A 53 -14.77 12.46 18.99
CA LEU A 53 -15.28 12.02 17.68
C LEU A 53 -16.13 13.10 16.97
N GLU A 54 -16.84 13.92 17.74
CA GLU A 54 -17.63 15.05 17.21
C GLU A 54 -16.73 16.14 16.64
N GLN A 55 -15.56 16.37 17.24
CA GLN A 55 -14.58 17.34 16.74
C GLN A 55 -13.95 16.84 15.43
N LEU A 56 -13.63 15.54 15.33
CA LEU A 56 -13.17 14.92 14.08
C LEU A 56 -14.21 15.10 12.98
N THR A 57 -15.43 14.67 13.25
CA THR A 57 -16.56 14.73 12.30
C THR A 57 -16.77 16.15 11.79
N SER A 58 -16.71 17.14 12.68
CA SER A 58 -16.91 18.56 12.32
C SER A 58 -15.77 19.14 11.48
N ALA A 59 -14.58 18.54 11.53
CA ALA A 59 -13.40 18.99 10.79
C ALA A 59 -13.17 18.22 9.48
N LEU A 60 -14.02 17.22 9.15
CA LEU A 60 -13.94 16.50 7.88
C LEU A 60 -14.40 17.36 6.70
N VAL A 61 -13.53 17.50 5.71
CA VAL A 61 -13.81 18.17 4.43
C VAL A 61 -13.63 17.15 3.31
N PRO A 62 -14.55 17.08 2.32
CA PRO A 62 -14.39 16.17 1.19
C PRO A 62 -13.13 16.51 0.40
N ILE A 63 -12.36 15.48 0.06
CA ILE A 63 -11.25 15.57 -0.87
C ILE A 63 -11.81 15.49 -2.30
N PRO A 64 -11.46 16.41 -3.21
CA PRO A 64 -11.82 16.28 -4.62
C PRO A 64 -11.36 14.95 -5.20
N ASP A 65 -12.25 14.25 -5.90
CA ASP A 65 -11.95 12.97 -6.56
C ASP A 65 -10.74 13.07 -7.50
N ASP A 66 -10.57 14.22 -8.17
CA ASP A 66 -9.48 14.51 -9.10
C ASP A 66 -8.09 14.50 -8.43
N ASP A 67 -8.04 14.76 -7.12
CA ASP A 67 -6.79 14.79 -6.34
C ASP A 67 -6.33 13.38 -5.94
N LEU A 68 -7.21 12.38 -5.98
CA LEU A 68 -6.93 11.03 -5.47
C LEU A 68 -7.02 9.93 -6.51
N PHE A 69 -8.01 10.01 -7.39
CA PHE A 69 -8.44 8.86 -8.16
C PHE A 69 -8.22 9.12 -9.65
N PRO A 70 -7.49 8.26 -10.37
CA PRO A 70 -7.36 8.40 -11.81
C PRO A 70 -8.70 8.06 -12.50
N GLU A 71 -8.92 8.67 -13.67
CA GLU A 71 -10.10 8.40 -14.47
C GLU A 71 -10.18 6.94 -14.93
N TRP A 72 -11.40 6.41 -14.98
CA TRP A 72 -11.74 5.17 -15.68
C TRP A 72 -11.96 5.49 -17.16
N THR A 73 -10.91 6.01 -17.81
CA THR A 73 -10.93 6.28 -19.26
C THR A 73 -10.07 5.25 -20.00
N PRO A 74 -10.22 5.12 -21.33
CA PRO A 74 -9.41 4.20 -22.12
C PRO A 74 -7.93 4.58 -21.97
N SER A 75 -7.22 3.85 -21.13
CA SER A 75 -5.77 3.86 -21.10
C SER A 75 -5.25 2.93 -22.21
N ASP A 76 -3.95 2.91 -22.46
CA ASP A 76 -3.33 1.89 -23.33
C ASP A 76 -3.51 0.45 -22.78
N VAL A 77 -4.06 0.32 -21.57
CA VAL A 77 -4.35 -0.93 -20.87
C VAL A 77 -5.87 -1.05 -20.67
N GLU A 78 -6.43 -2.20 -21.05
CA GLU A 78 -7.81 -2.57 -20.74
C GLU A 78 -7.86 -3.08 -19.30
N PHE A 79 -8.44 -2.28 -18.40
CA PHE A 79 -8.54 -2.65 -16.99
C PHE A 79 -9.75 -3.55 -16.73
N THR A 80 -9.55 -4.54 -15.88
CA THR A 80 -10.61 -5.39 -15.34
C THR A 80 -11.39 -4.60 -14.29
N LYS A 81 -12.71 -4.47 -14.46
CA LYS A 81 -13.59 -3.90 -13.43
C LYS A 81 -13.94 -4.98 -12.41
N ALA A 82 -13.71 -4.69 -11.13
CA ALA A 82 -14.06 -5.61 -10.05
C ALA A 82 -15.58 -5.89 -10.00
N PRO A 83 -16.00 -7.09 -9.57
CA PRO A 83 -17.42 -7.42 -9.39
C PRO A 83 -18.14 -6.45 -8.44
N ASN A 84 -19.42 -6.21 -8.68
CA ASN A 84 -20.23 -5.38 -7.76
C ASN A 84 -20.45 -6.06 -6.41
N THR A 85 -20.62 -7.39 -6.42
CA THR A 85 -20.73 -8.21 -5.21
C THR A 85 -19.36 -8.80 -4.94
N LEU A 86 -18.73 -8.35 -3.85
CA LEU A 86 -17.38 -8.76 -3.51
C LEU A 86 -17.37 -9.95 -2.52
N PRO A 87 -16.40 -10.86 -2.61
CA PRO A 87 -16.23 -11.96 -1.64
C PRO A 87 -16.04 -11.46 -0.19
N LEU A 88 -16.22 -12.34 0.80
CA LEU A 88 -16.10 -11.96 2.23
C LEU A 88 -14.67 -11.61 2.65
N GLU A 89 -13.65 -12.28 2.08
CA GLU A 89 -12.24 -12.11 2.47
C GLU A 89 -11.48 -11.21 1.47
N ILE A 90 -11.93 -9.97 1.31
CA ILE A 90 -11.36 -8.97 0.40
C ILE A 90 -10.66 -7.83 1.14
N TYR A 91 -9.69 -7.24 0.46
CA TYR A 91 -9.05 -5.99 0.83
C TYR A 91 -9.16 -5.01 -0.33
N ILE A 92 -9.55 -3.78 -0.03
CA ILE A 92 -9.64 -2.71 -1.02
C ILE A 92 -8.49 -1.76 -0.77
N LYS A 93 -7.44 -1.90 -1.59
CA LYS A 93 -6.28 -1.02 -1.53
C LYS A 93 -6.65 0.33 -2.12
N ARG A 94 -6.52 1.39 -1.32
CA ARG A 94 -6.80 2.78 -1.70
C ARG A 94 -5.51 3.59 -1.71
N PRO A 95 -5.47 4.77 -2.35
CA PRO A 95 -4.35 5.69 -2.20
C PRO A 95 -4.10 6.01 -0.73
N MET A 96 -2.82 6.13 -0.36
CA MET A 96 -2.43 6.49 1.00
C MET A 96 -2.82 7.95 1.27
N LEU A 97 -3.78 8.14 2.19
CA LEU A 97 -4.28 9.47 2.55
C LEU A 97 -3.43 10.18 3.60
N LEU A 98 -2.54 9.44 4.28
CA LEU A 98 -1.69 9.96 5.36
C LEU A 98 -0.89 11.20 4.96
N LEU A 99 -0.39 11.22 3.72
CA LEU A 99 0.48 12.29 3.20
C LEU A 99 -0.29 13.30 2.35
N TYR A 100 -1.63 13.30 2.39
CA TYR A 100 -2.45 14.15 1.51
C TYR A 100 -2.14 15.63 1.69
N ASP A 101 -2.06 16.13 2.93
CA ASP A 101 -1.73 17.53 3.19
C ASP A 101 -0.29 17.86 2.81
N VAL A 102 0.66 16.95 3.02
CA VAL A 102 2.05 17.10 2.53
C VAL A 102 2.09 17.24 1.00
N PHE A 103 1.37 16.37 0.27
CA PHE A 103 1.28 16.49 -1.19
C PHE A 103 0.59 17.79 -1.63
N GLN A 104 -0.40 18.27 -0.88
CA GLN A 104 -1.07 19.54 -1.13
C GLN A 104 -0.11 20.73 -0.93
N GLU A 105 0.58 20.78 0.22
CA GLU A 105 1.52 21.84 0.58
C GLU A 105 2.68 21.97 -0.42
N HIS A 106 3.14 20.83 -0.97
CA HIS A 106 4.21 20.78 -1.96
C HIS A 106 3.74 20.79 -3.43
N ASN A 107 2.45 21.05 -3.69
CA ASN A 107 1.87 21.11 -5.04
C ASN A 107 2.15 19.84 -5.88
N ALA A 108 1.97 18.69 -5.24
CA ALA A 108 2.32 17.36 -5.76
C ALA A 108 1.15 16.36 -5.69
N LEU A 109 -0.10 16.83 -5.50
CA LEU A 109 -1.31 16.00 -5.45
C LEU A 109 -1.47 15.09 -6.67
N ASN A 110 -1.02 15.54 -7.85
CA ASN A 110 -1.06 14.75 -9.08
C ASN A 110 -0.27 13.42 -9.01
N LEU A 111 0.60 13.24 -8.02
CA LEU A 111 1.33 11.99 -7.79
C LEU A 111 0.45 10.89 -7.18
N ILE A 112 -0.60 11.24 -6.43
CA ILE A 112 -1.50 10.28 -5.78
C ILE A 112 -2.29 9.45 -6.82
N PRO A 113 -3.08 10.03 -7.74
CA PRO A 113 -3.81 9.26 -8.74
C PRO A 113 -2.87 8.57 -9.71
N LYS A 114 -1.70 9.17 -9.99
CA LYS A 114 -0.66 8.54 -10.81
C LYS A 114 -0.12 7.27 -10.15
N GLY A 115 0.13 7.30 -8.85
CA GLY A 115 0.59 6.13 -8.09
C GLY A 115 -0.41 4.97 -8.18
N LEU A 116 -1.70 5.25 -7.91
CA LEU A 116 -2.75 4.24 -8.01
C LEU A 116 -2.90 3.68 -9.43
N LEU A 117 -2.82 4.55 -10.46
CA LEU A 117 -2.92 4.12 -11.85
C LEU A 117 -1.76 3.19 -12.24
N GLU A 118 -0.53 3.51 -11.82
CA GLU A 118 0.63 2.68 -12.12
C GLU A 118 0.57 1.33 -11.41
N GLU A 119 0.08 1.29 -10.17
CA GLU A 119 -0.16 0.02 -9.48
C GLU A 119 -1.26 -0.80 -10.17
N ALA A 120 -2.36 -0.16 -10.58
CA ALA A 120 -3.43 -0.82 -11.33
C ALA A 120 -2.89 -1.48 -12.62
N LYS A 121 -2.01 -0.81 -13.36
CA LYS A 121 -1.36 -1.37 -14.55
C LYS A 121 -0.48 -2.58 -14.22
N ALA A 122 0.26 -2.53 -13.12
CA ALA A 122 1.09 -3.66 -12.68
C ALA A 122 0.21 -4.86 -12.31
N MET A 123 -0.88 -4.64 -11.58
CA MET A 123 -1.82 -5.69 -11.19
C MET A 123 -2.56 -6.30 -12.37
N GLU A 124 -2.95 -5.49 -13.37
CA GLU A 124 -3.58 -5.99 -14.60
C GLU A 124 -2.63 -6.89 -15.41
N MET A 125 -1.35 -6.52 -15.49
CA MET A 125 -0.34 -7.37 -16.13
C MET A 125 -0.16 -8.68 -15.36
N LEU A 126 -0.09 -8.62 -14.03
CA LEU A 126 0.12 -9.81 -13.19
C LEU A 126 -1.09 -10.74 -13.17
N SER A 127 -2.32 -10.23 -13.28
CA SER A 127 -3.53 -11.08 -13.30
C SER A 127 -3.54 -12.01 -14.51
N GLN A 128 -3.04 -11.54 -15.66
CA GLN A 128 -2.88 -12.33 -16.89
C GLN A 128 -1.79 -13.41 -16.76
N HIS A 129 -0.92 -13.29 -15.76
CA HIS A 129 0.20 -14.19 -15.48
C HIS A 129 0.18 -14.61 -14.01
N SER A 130 -0.92 -15.24 -13.57
CA SER A 130 -1.14 -15.58 -12.16
C SER A 130 -0.06 -16.51 -11.57
N HIS A 131 0.31 -16.28 -10.30
CA HIS A 131 1.23 -17.12 -9.53
C HIS A 131 0.67 -17.35 -8.11
N PRO A 132 0.75 -18.56 -7.53
CA PRO A 132 0.11 -18.89 -6.24
C PRO A 132 0.60 -18.09 -5.03
N ASN A 133 1.79 -17.49 -5.13
CA ASN A 133 2.41 -16.65 -4.08
C ASN A 133 2.46 -15.16 -4.43
N ILE A 134 1.66 -14.72 -5.40
CA ILE A 134 1.39 -13.30 -5.68
C ILE A 134 -0.09 -13.07 -5.36
N ILE A 135 -0.41 -11.93 -4.75
CA ILE A 135 -1.77 -11.60 -4.34
C ILE A 135 -2.75 -11.68 -5.51
N HIS A 136 -3.90 -12.30 -5.27
CA HIS A 136 -4.94 -12.36 -6.28
C HIS A 136 -5.64 -11.01 -6.42
N TYR A 137 -5.77 -10.55 -7.67
CA TYR A 137 -6.40 -9.29 -8.04
C TYR A 137 -7.73 -9.55 -8.73
N HIS A 138 -8.80 -8.98 -8.18
CA HIS A 138 -10.16 -9.12 -8.68
C HIS A 138 -10.57 -8.00 -9.65
N GLY A 139 -9.71 -6.99 -9.85
CA GLY A 139 -9.99 -5.83 -10.69
C GLY A 139 -10.00 -4.50 -9.92
N CYS A 140 -10.20 -3.42 -10.67
CA CYS A 140 -10.36 -2.06 -10.17
C CYS A 140 -11.77 -1.86 -9.59
N ARG A 141 -11.87 -1.30 -8.38
CA ARG A 141 -13.13 -0.75 -7.88
C ARG A 141 -13.37 0.59 -8.58
N VAL A 142 -14.50 0.69 -9.27
CA VAL A 142 -14.86 1.89 -10.07
C VAL A 142 -16.09 2.56 -9.47
N ARG A 143 -15.98 3.85 -9.16
CA ARG A 143 -17.06 4.73 -8.72
C ARG A 143 -16.90 6.08 -9.40
N ARG A 144 -18.02 6.73 -9.73
CA ARG A 144 -18.03 8.08 -10.32
C ARG A 144 -17.09 8.26 -11.52
N GLY A 145 -16.93 7.21 -12.33
CA GLY A 145 -16.05 7.22 -13.50
C GLY A 145 -14.55 7.22 -13.18
N ARG A 146 -14.14 6.82 -11.97
CA ARG A 146 -12.74 6.77 -11.53
C ARG A 146 -12.38 5.44 -10.86
N ILE A 147 -11.09 5.10 -10.88
CA ILE A 147 -10.54 3.97 -10.12
C ILE A 147 -10.36 4.44 -8.68
N VAL A 148 -11.22 3.97 -7.77
CA VAL A 148 -11.18 4.36 -6.35
C VAL A 148 -10.40 3.37 -5.46
N GLY A 149 -9.95 2.26 -6.05
CA GLY A 149 -9.09 1.30 -5.37
C GLY A 149 -8.91 -0.01 -6.15
N LEU A 150 -8.05 -0.88 -5.63
CA LEU A 150 -7.78 -2.21 -6.17
C LEU A 150 -8.41 -3.25 -5.24
N VAL A 151 -9.17 -4.19 -5.81
CA VAL A 151 -9.79 -5.28 -5.03
C VAL A 151 -8.83 -6.48 -5.03
N LEU A 152 -8.36 -6.84 -3.85
CA LEU A 152 -7.38 -7.89 -3.60
C LEU A 152 -7.94 -8.92 -2.61
N ASP A 153 -7.38 -10.13 -2.60
CA ASP A 153 -7.60 -11.06 -1.49
C ASP A 153 -7.13 -10.45 -0.16
N ARG A 154 -7.78 -10.83 0.94
CA ARG A 154 -7.36 -10.47 2.30
C ARG A 154 -6.66 -11.64 2.98
N HIS A 155 -5.49 -11.37 3.53
CA HIS A 155 -4.80 -12.26 4.46
C HIS A 155 -4.60 -11.57 5.82
N PRO A 156 -4.58 -12.34 6.93
CA PRO A 156 -4.70 -11.76 8.27
C PRO A 156 -3.45 -11.04 8.76
N ASN A 157 -2.26 -11.42 8.28
CA ASN A 157 -1.00 -10.91 8.81
C ASN A 157 0.00 -10.63 7.69
N THR A 158 0.73 -9.53 7.82
CA THR A 158 2.04 -9.37 7.21
C THR A 158 3.03 -10.38 7.81
N LEU A 159 4.16 -10.62 7.16
CA LEU A 159 5.22 -11.47 7.70
C LEU A 159 5.77 -10.89 9.00
N THR A 160 5.88 -9.55 9.09
CA THR A 160 6.23 -8.83 10.31
C THR A 160 5.27 -9.19 11.45
N ASP A 161 3.97 -9.00 11.25
CA ASP A 161 2.96 -9.24 12.29
C ASP A 161 2.85 -10.71 12.65
N TYR A 162 2.95 -11.60 11.67
CA TYR A 162 2.86 -13.04 11.87
C TYR A 162 3.94 -13.52 12.84
N LEU A 163 5.18 -13.02 12.68
CA LEU A 163 6.29 -13.36 13.56
C LEU A 163 6.26 -12.61 14.89
N LYS A 164 5.96 -11.30 14.88
CA LYS A 164 5.86 -10.46 16.10
C LYS A 164 4.83 -11.02 17.06
N ASN A 165 3.67 -11.40 16.54
CA ASN A 165 2.53 -11.89 17.33
C ASN A 165 2.55 -13.41 17.53
N LYS A 166 3.54 -14.14 16.99
CA LYS A 166 3.62 -15.60 17.02
C LYS A 166 2.30 -16.25 16.55
N ALA A 167 1.75 -15.73 15.46
CA ALA A 167 0.41 -16.06 14.97
C ALA A 167 0.27 -17.54 14.50
N GLY A 168 1.38 -18.24 14.27
CA GLY A 168 1.39 -19.66 13.96
C GLY A 168 2.79 -20.20 13.68
N PHE A 169 2.84 -21.41 13.12
CA PHE A 169 4.06 -22.07 12.69
C PHE A 169 4.31 -21.86 11.19
N MET A 170 5.55 -21.55 10.84
CA MET A 170 6.03 -21.40 9.47
C MET A 170 7.37 -22.10 9.31
N ASP A 171 7.47 -22.99 8.32
CA ASP A 171 8.76 -23.52 7.91
C ASP A 171 9.44 -22.52 6.97
N LYS A 172 10.58 -21.98 7.43
CA LYS A 172 11.33 -20.93 6.73
C LYS A 172 11.80 -21.36 5.35
N GLN A 173 12.19 -22.64 5.18
CA GLN A 173 12.81 -23.08 3.93
C GLN A 173 11.78 -23.15 2.79
N PRO A 174 10.63 -23.86 2.92
CA PRO A 174 9.56 -23.82 1.93
C PRO A 174 8.99 -22.41 1.73
N PHE A 175 8.88 -21.61 2.79
CA PHE A 175 8.42 -20.23 2.70
C PHE A 175 9.33 -19.40 1.77
N MET A 176 10.63 -19.42 2.02
CA MET A 176 11.58 -18.67 1.18
C MET A 176 11.62 -19.19 -0.26
N GLN A 177 11.54 -20.50 -0.47
CA GLN A 177 11.48 -21.08 -1.83
C GLN A 177 10.24 -20.59 -2.61
N ALA A 178 9.10 -20.48 -1.94
CA ALA A 178 7.87 -19.98 -2.53
C ALA A 178 7.93 -18.47 -2.82
N LEU A 179 8.52 -17.67 -1.92
CA LEU A 179 8.72 -16.23 -2.13
C LEU A 179 9.68 -15.97 -3.29
N GLU A 180 10.79 -16.70 -3.37
CA GLU A 180 11.72 -16.65 -4.49
C GLU A 180 11.06 -17.06 -5.81
N SER A 181 10.13 -18.03 -5.78
CA SER A 181 9.33 -18.40 -6.96
C SER A 181 8.49 -17.23 -7.46
N ALA A 182 7.82 -16.49 -6.56
CA ALA A 182 7.03 -15.31 -6.92
C ALA A 182 7.90 -14.21 -7.54
N ILE A 183 9.06 -13.91 -6.95
CA ILE A 183 9.99 -12.89 -7.47
C ILE A 183 10.57 -13.31 -8.82
N ARG A 184 11.00 -14.57 -8.97
CA ARG A 184 11.49 -15.10 -10.25
C ARG A 184 10.43 -15.03 -11.34
N HIS A 185 9.18 -15.31 -10.98
CA HIS A 185 8.05 -15.18 -11.88
C HIS A 185 7.88 -13.72 -12.35
N LEU A 186 7.86 -12.74 -11.43
CA LEU A 186 7.81 -11.32 -11.77
C LEU A 186 8.97 -10.90 -12.70
N HIS A 187 10.19 -11.34 -12.37
CA HIS A 187 11.38 -11.07 -13.18
C HIS A 187 11.29 -11.68 -14.58
N SER A 188 10.69 -12.86 -14.72
CA SER A 188 10.50 -13.52 -16.02
C SER A 188 9.56 -12.73 -16.95
N LEU A 189 8.68 -11.89 -16.39
CA LEU A 189 7.81 -10.99 -17.13
C LEU A 189 8.49 -9.65 -17.49
N GLY A 190 9.76 -9.48 -17.09
CA GLY A 190 10.56 -8.27 -17.34
C GLY A 190 10.30 -7.14 -16.35
N TRP A 191 9.70 -7.44 -15.20
CA TRP A 191 9.41 -6.47 -14.13
C TRP A 191 10.24 -6.77 -12.88
N ALA A 192 10.50 -5.75 -12.08
CA ALA A 192 11.02 -5.88 -10.72
C ALA A 192 10.04 -5.24 -9.74
N HIS A 193 10.06 -5.69 -8.48
CA HIS A 193 9.18 -5.20 -7.41
C HIS A 193 9.68 -3.85 -6.88
N ASN A 194 10.99 -3.72 -6.65
CA ASN A 194 11.69 -2.52 -6.16
C ASN A 194 11.27 -2.01 -4.78
N ASP A 195 10.56 -2.83 -4.00
CA ASP A 195 10.15 -2.49 -2.64
C ASP A 195 9.83 -3.74 -1.81
N LEU A 196 10.67 -4.77 -1.96
CA LEU A 196 10.47 -6.01 -1.23
C LEU A 196 10.94 -5.85 0.23
N ASN A 197 10.04 -6.14 1.17
CA ASN A 197 10.29 -6.14 2.60
C ASN A 197 9.26 -7.06 3.30
N PRO A 198 9.41 -7.43 4.59
CA PRO A 198 8.46 -8.29 5.30
C PRO A 198 7.05 -7.71 5.45
N GLY A 199 6.89 -6.38 5.45
CA GLY A 199 5.57 -5.74 5.42
C GLY A 199 4.82 -5.98 4.11
N ASN A 200 5.56 -6.11 3.00
CA ASN A 200 5.03 -6.39 1.67
C ASN A 200 4.91 -7.90 1.35
N VAL A 201 5.02 -8.77 2.36
CA VAL A 201 4.76 -10.21 2.25
C VAL A 201 3.68 -10.59 3.26
N LEU A 202 2.52 -11.04 2.79
CA LEU A 202 1.49 -11.59 3.67
C LEU A 202 1.72 -13.08 3.91
N VAL A 203 1.15 -13.61 4.99
CA VAL A 203 1.16 -15.04 5.31
C VAL A 203 -0.26 -15.60 5.18
N ASN A 204 -0.46 -16.56 4.28
CA ASN A 204 -1.76 -17.19 4.09
C ASN A 204 -2.06 -18.26 5.16
N LYS A 205 -3.28 -18.82 5.12
CA LYS A 205 -3.74 -19.84 6.10
C LYS A 205 -2.88 -21.11 6.12
N ALA A 206 -2.14 -21.41 5.06
CA ALA A 206 -1.23 -22.55 4.97
C ALA A 206 0.20 -22.22 5.45
N GLY A 207 0.44 -21.00 5.95
CA GLY A 207 1.78 -20.56 6.38
C GLY A 207 2.72 -20.25 5.22
N MET A 208 2.19 -19.96 4.03
CA MET A 208 2.97 -19.68 2.80
C MET A 208 2.93 -18.18 2.45
N PRO A 209 3.96 -17.65 1.75
CA PRO A 209 4.04 -16.24 1.42
C PRO A 209 3.03 -15.86 0.35
N VAL A 210 2.53 -14.63 0.43
CA VAL A 210 1.77 -13.97 -0.64
C VAL A 210 2.34 -12.57 -0.81
N LEU A 211 3.03 -12.34 -1.93
CA LEU A 211 3.63 -11.06 -2.28
C LEU A 211 2.55 -10.03 -2.60
N ILE A 212 2.64 -8.84 -1.99
CA ILE A 212 1.73 -7.71 -2.17
C ILE A 212 2.50 -6.43 -2.49
N ASP A 213 1.76 -5.36 -2.77
CA ASP A 213 2.25 -4.00 -2.98
C ASP A 213 3.12 -3.81 -4.23
N PHE A 214 2.45 -3.71 -5.37
CA PHE A 214 3.10 -3.53 -6.67
C PHE A 214 3.17 -2.04 -7.06
N GLY A 215 2.99 -1.10 -6.11
CA GLY A 215 3.04 0.34 -6.38
C GLY A 215 4.40 0.81 -6.92
N SER A 216 5.47 0.17 -6.45
CA SER A 216 6.85 0.37 -6.90
C SER A 216 7.25 -0.53 -8.07
N ALA A 217 6.42 -1.50 -8.45
CA ALA A 217 6.77 -2.48 -9.47
C ALA A 217 6.80 -1.82 -10.85
N ARG A 218 7.88 -2.03 -11.60
CA ARG A 218 8.09 -1.43 -12.93
C ARG A 218 8.85 -2.39 -13.83
N LYS A 219 8.78 -2.14 -15.15
CA LYS A 219 9.66 -2.79 -16.12
C LYS A 219 11.12 -2.49 -15.76
N ILE A 220 11.97 -3.51 -15.81
CA ILE A 220 13.40 -3.38 -15.53
C ILE A 220 14.01 -2.34 -16.47
N GLY A 221 14.78 -1.40 -15.91
CA GLY A 221 15.37 -0.26 -16.62
C GLY A 221 14.48 0.99 -16.70
N ALA A 222 13.19 0.91 -16.32
CA ALA A 222 12.33 2.09 -16.25
C ALA A 222 12.65 2.95 -15.02
N LYS A 223 12.31 4.24 -15.08
CA LYS A 223 12.43 5.14 -13.93
C LYS A 223 11.40 4.78 -12.85
N LEU A 224 11.86 4.74 -11.60
CA LEU A 224 10.99 4.54 -10.44
C LEU A 224 10.25 5.84 -10.07
N GLY A 225 9.10 5.67 -9.42
CA GLY A 225 8.28 6.78 -8.93
C GLY A 225 8.76 7.32 -7.58
N THR A 226 7.92 8.11 -6.92
CA THR A 226 8.20 8.58 -5.55
C THR A 226 8.05 7.45 -4.53
N SER A 227 7.11 6.54 -4.73
CA SER A 227 7.03 5.26 -4.01
C SER A 227 8.06 4.30 -4.63
N ARG A 228 9.13 4.04 -3.87
CA ARG A 228 10.20 3.09 -4.21
C ARG A 228 11.05 2.81 -2.98
N GLY A 229 11.38 1.54 -2.76
CA GLY A 229 12.29 1.10 -1.72
C GLY A 229 11.85 1.45 -0.29
N THR A 230 12.13 0.53 0.63
CA THR A 230 11.94 0.81 2.06
C THR A 230 13.30 1.02 2.70
N LYS A 231 13.44 2.08 3.51
CA LYS A 231 14.68 2.33 4.27
C LYS A 231 15.01 1.07 5.09
N GLY A 232 16.28 0.67 5.06
CA GLY A 232 16.70 -0.57 5.71
C GLY A 232 16.38 -1.83 4.92
N TRP A 233 15.73 -1.78 3.76
CA TRP A 233 15.48 -2.94 2.88
C TRP A 233 16.13 -2.82 1.49
N ILE A 234 16.70 -1.65 1.17
CA ILE A 234 17.39 -1.37 -0.09
C ILE A 234 18.90 -1.61 -0.01
N ASP A 235 19.51 -1.86 -1.17
CA ASP A 235 20.96 -1.81 -1.37
C ASP A 235 21.38 -0.37 -1.68
N GLY A 236 22.21 0.23 -0.81
CA GLY A 236 22.66 1.61 -0.96
C GLY A 236 21.68 2.68 -0.44
N GLU A 237 21.79 3.88 -1.02
CA GLU A 237 21.08 5.09 -0.57
C GLU A 237 19.83 5.36 -1.42
N MET A 238 18.77 5.86 -0.79
CA MET A 238 17.48 6.15 -1.46
C MET A 238 17.61 7.15 -2.63
N LYS A 239 18.59 8.06 -2.56
CA LYS A 239 18.88 9.04 -3.61
C LYS A 239 19.36 8.40 -4.92
N ASP A 240 20.01 7.24 -4.83
CA ASP A 240 20.58 6.51 -5.97
C ASP A 240 19.61 5.44 -6.50
N TYR A 241 18.55 5.15 -5.74
CA TYR A 241 17.54 4.15 -6.04
C TYR A 241 16.48 4.68 -7.02
N HIS A 242 16.82 5.10 -8.23
CA HIS A 242 15.89 5.78 -9.14
C HIS A 242 15.47 4.99 -10.40
N THR A 243 16.08 3.83 -10.63
CA THR A 243 15.82 2.98 -11.81
C THR A 243 15.43 1.59 -11.35
N SER A 244 14.42 1.00 -11.99
CA SER A 244 13.98 -0.35 -11.67
C SER A 244 15.05 -1.37 -12.03
N ASP A 245 15.41 -2.22 -11.08
CA ASP A 245 16.42 -3.26 -11.26
C ASP A 245 16.03 -4.50 -10.45
N TYR A 246 16.09 -5.67 -11.08
CA TYR A 246 15.82 -6.96 -10.44
C TYR A 246 16.81 -7.24 -9.30
N ARG A 247 18.02 -6.66 -9.35
CA ARG A 247 19.04 -6.78 -8.28
C ARG A 247 18.56 -6.25 -6.94
N HIS A 248 17.68 -5.24 -6.96
CA HIS A 248 17.09 -4.73 -5.74
C HIS A 248 16.26 -5.78 -5.01
N ASP A 249 15.47 -6.56 -5.76
CA ASP A 249 14.64 -7.62 -5.20
C ASP A 249 15.50 -8.78 -4.68
N LEU A 250 16.59 -9.11 -5.38
CA LEU A 250 17.54 -10.14 -4.94
C LEU A 250 18.22 -9.76 -3.63
N PHE A 251 18.65 -8.50 -3.49
CA PHE A 251 19.21 -8.00 -2.24
C PHE A 251 18.20 -8.09 -1.09
N ALA A 252 16.98 -7.61 -1.33
CA ALA A 252 15.91 -7.67 -0.34
C ALA A 252 15.54 -9.10 0.05
N LEU A 253 15.53 -10.06 -0.89
CA LEU A 253 15.30 -11.48 -0.62
C LEU A 253 16.34 -12.06 0.33
N GLU A 254 17.64 -11.83 0.07
CA GLU A 254 18.71 -12.28 0.96
C GLU A 254 18.61 -11.63 2.34
N LYS A 255 18.20 -10.36 2.39
CA LYS A 255 17.96 -9.66 3.65
C LYS A 255 16.79 -10.25 4.43
N ILE A 256 15.67 -10.56 3.77
CA ILE A 256 14.52 -11.24 4.39
C ILE A 256 14.96 -12.61 4.91
N ARG A 257 15.72 -13.38 4.12
CA ARG A 257 16.25 -14.70 4.52
C ARG A 257 17.04 -14.60 5.82
N ALA A 258 17.99 -13.66 5.91
CA ALA A 258 18.76 -13.44 7.12
C ALA A 258 17.91 -12.93 8.29
N TRP A 259 16.96 -12.02 8.01
CA TRP A 259 16.05 -11.47 9.02
C TRP A 259 15.14 -12.54 9.62
N LEU A 260 14.69 -13.56 8.86
CA LEU A 260 13.92 -14.68 9.39
C LEU A 260 14.67 -15.47 10.48
N ASP A 261 16.00 -15.47 10.48
CA ASP A 261 16.82 -16.14 11.50
C ASP A 261 16.95 -15.36 12.79
N ALA A 262 16.87 -14.03 12.73
CA ALA A 262 16.82 -13.16 13.89
C ALA A 262 15.90 -11.96 13.63
N PRO A 263 14.56 -12.13 13.73
CA PRO A 263 13.62 -11.06 13.44
C PRO A 263 13.81 -9.90 14.41
N ALA A 264 14.08 -8.73 13.86
CA ALA A 264 14.01 -7.46 14.57
C ALA A 264 12.73 -6.74 14.15
N PHE A 265 11.95 -6.30 15.13
CA PHE A 265 10.74 -5.52 14.92
C PHE A 265 11.03 -4.09 15.36
N GLU A 266 10.81 -3.13 14.48
CA GLU A 266 10.77 -1.72 14.89
C GLU A 266 9.48 -1.50 15.71
N ASP A 267 9.58 -0.69 16.75
CA ASP A 267 8.49 -0.36 17.67
C ASP A 267 7.61 0.77 17.12
#